data_AF-A0A0N1C3T9-F1
#
_entry.id   AF-A0A0N1C3T9-F1
#
_cell.length_a   1.000
_cell.length_b   1.000
_cell.length_c   1.000
_cell.angle_alpha   90.00
_cell.angle_beta   90.00
_cell.angle_gamma   90.00
#
_symmetry.space_group_name_H-M   'P 1'
#
loop_
_entity.id
_entity.type
_entity.pdbx_description
1 polymer ?
#
loop_
_entity_poly.entity_id
_entity_poly.type
_entity_poly.pdbx_seq_one_letter_code
_entity_poly.pdbx_strand_id
1 'polypeptide(L)' 'MDLNFQYAEHQQSLMRAMITTCCTLRTQHLESAGSVAKRIHAWQQAEGANAANGWSRLMGAPEFPDISYQRTTV' A
#
# COMPACT_ATOMS: atom_id res chain seq x y z
N MET A 1 -3.73 -0.88 -10.53
CA MET A 1 -2.29 -0.57 -10.68
C MET A 1 -1.57 -1.89 -10.86
N ASP A 2 -0.62 -2.00 -11.79
CA ASP A 2 0.29 -3.16 -11.85
C ASP A 2 1.43 -2.94 -10.85
N LEU A 3 1.40 -3.66 -9.73
CA LEU A 3 2.35 -3.50 -8.63
C LEU A 3 3.75 -4.02 -8.99
N ASN A 4 3.83 -5.07 -9.80
CA ASN A 4 5.12 -5.63 -10.23
C ASN A 4 5.86 -4.66 -11.14
N PHE A 5 5.11 -4.02 -12.06
CA PHE A 5 5.66 -2.95 -12.89
C PHE A 5 6.18 -1.78 -12.03
N GLN A 6 5.42 -1.33 -11.02
CA GLN A 6 5.89 -0.25 -10.14
C GLN A 6 7.15 -0.64 -9.37
N TYR A 7 7.23 -1.86 -8.84
CA TYR A 7 8.45 -2.32 -8.17
C TYR A 7 9.66 -2.38 -9.10
N ALA A 8 9.46 -2.84 -10.34
CA ALA A 8 10.52 -2.85 -11.35
C ALA A 8 11.02 -1.43 -11.67
N GLU A 9 10.11 -0.47 -11.85
CA GLU A 9 10.44 0.95 -12.08
C GLU A 9 11.20 1.57 -10.90
N HIS A 10 10.78 1.25 -9.67
CA HIS A 10 11.44 1.69 -8.44
C HIS A 10 12.87 1.13 -8.33
N GLN A 11 13.02 -0.19 -8.50
CA GLN A 11 14.33 -0.85 -8.46
C GLN A 11 15.26 -0.33 -9.54
N GLN A 12 14.75 -0.10 -10.76
CA GLN A 12 15.53 0.48 -11.84
C GLN A 12 16.04 1.87 -11.49
N SER A 13 15.20 2.71 -10.90
CA SER A 13 15.57 4.07 -10.48
C SER A 13 16.67 4.02 -9.39
N LEU A 14 16.56 3.12 -8.41
CA LEU A 14 17.59 2.92 -7.39
C LEU A 14 18.91 2.41 -7.97
N MET A 15 18.87 1.44 -8.88
CA MET A 15 20.07 0.93 -9.56
C MET A 15 20.78 2.04 -10.34
N ARG A 16 20.03 2.90 -11.04
CA ARG A 16 20.57 4.06 -11.74
C ARG A 16 21.21 5.07 -10.77
N ALA A 17 20.56 5.36 -9.65
CA ALA A 17 21.12 6.23 -8.61
C ALA A 17 22.46 5.68 -8.07
N MET A 18 22.53 4.36 -7.85
CA MET A 18 23.70 3.69 -7.29
C MET A 18 24.92 3.74 -8.22
N ILE A 19 24.74 3.51 -9.52
CA ILE A 19 25.86 3.50 -10.49
C ILE A 19 26.28 4.92 -10.94
N THR A 20 25.41 5.91 -10.77
CA THR A 20 25.68 7.27 -11.24
C THR A 20 26.70 7.95 -10.33
N THR A 21 27.75 8.54 -10.90
CA THR A 21 28.77 9.30 -10.17
C THR A 21 28.41 10.77 -10.00
N CYS A 22 27.64 11.35 -10.93
CA CYS A 22 27.14 12.73 -10.89
C CYS A 22 26.08 12.92 -9.80
N CYS A 23 26.34 13.81 -8.83
CA CYS A 23 25.44 14.05 -7.71
C CYS A 23 24.05 14.53 -8.15
N THR A 24 23.95 15.45 -9.11
CA THR A 24 22.66 15.97 -9.58
C THR A 24 21.80 14.89 -10.22
N LEU A 25 22.38 14.06 -11.08
CA LEU A 25 21.68 12.94 -11.73
C LEU A 25 21.31 11.86 -10.70
N ARG A 26 22.20 11.59 -9.72
CA ARG A 26 21.90 10.69 -8.60
C ARG A 26 20.65 11.17 -7.83
N THR A 27 20.57 12.46 -7.51
CA THR A 27 19.39 13.03 -6.83
C THR A 27 18.12 12.85 -7.65
N GLN A 28 18.17 13.13 -8.96
CA GLN A 28 17.00 12.93 -9.83
C GLN A 28 16.53 11.47 -9.87
N HIS A 29 17.45 10.51 -9.90
CA HIS A 29 17.10 9.09 -9.82
C HIS A 29 16.48 8.69 -8.48
N LEU A 30 16.97 9.26 -7.37
CA LEU A 30 16.38 9.06 -6.04
C LEU A 30 15.00 9.69 -5.92
N GLU A 31 14.78 10.87 -6.49
CA GLU A 31 13.46 11.52 -6.55
C GLU A 31 12.47 10.68 -7.36
N SER A 32 12.91 10.13 -8.51
CA SER A 32 12.13 9.18 -9.31
C SER A 32 11.73 7.96 -8.49
N ALA A 33 12.70 7.33 -7.81
CA ALA A 33 12.44 6.19 -6.93
C ALA A 33 11.45 6.55 -5.81
N GLY A 34 11.62 7.71 -5.18
CA GLY A 34 10.73 8.21 -4.12
C GLY A 34 9.29 8.47 -4.62
N SER A 35 9.13 8.98 -5.85
CA SER A 35 7.82 9.17 -6.47
C SER A 35 7.08 7.84 -6.65
N VAL A 36 7.77 6.80 -7.14
CA VAL A 36 7.20 5.46 -7.29
C VAL A 36 6.82 4.86 -5.93
N ALA A 37 7.68 5.01 -4.91
CA ALA A 37 7.38 4.54 -3.56
C ALA A 37 6.11 5.19 -2.97
N LYS A 38 5.91 6.51 -3.19
CA LYS A 38 4.69 7.21 -2.79
C LYS A 38 3.44 6.67 -3.49
N ARG A 39 3.53 6.39 -4.80
CA ARG A 39 2.43 5.80 -5.59
C ARG A 39 2.03 4.42 -5.05
N ILE A 40 3.01 3.56 -4.78
CA ILE A 40 2.78 2.24 -4.19
C ILE A 40 2.11 2.37 -2.82
N HIS A 41 2.64 3.23 -1.95
CA HIS A 41 2.10 3.44 -0.61
C HIS A 41 0.65 3.93 -0.65
N ALA A 42 0.34 4.94 -1.47
CA ALA A 42 -1.01 5.47 -1.61
C ALA A 42 -1.99 4.39 -2.11
N TRP A 43 -1.57 3.56 -3.07
CA TRP A 43 -2.39 2.46 -3.56
C TRP A 43 -2.64 1.40 -2.48
N GLN A 44 -1.61 1.00 -1.73
CA GLN A 44 -1.75 0.05 -0.61
C GLN A 44 -2.66 0.57 0.50
N GLN A 45 -2.59 1.86 0.82
CA GLN A 45 -3.49 2.50 1.79
C GLN A 45 -4.94 2.47 1.30
N ALA A 46 -5.17 2.79 0.02
CA ALA A 46 -6.51 2.74 -0.56
C ALA A 46 -7.07 1.31 -0.59
N GLU A 47 -6.26 0.32 -0.96
CA GLU A 47 -6.67 -1.09 -0.98
C GLU A 47 -6.93 -1.62 0.44
N GLY A 48 -6.09 -1.26 1.41
CA GLY A 48 -6.30 -1.59 2.82
C GLY A 48 -7.58 -0.98 3.38
N ALA A 49 -7.86 0.28 3.07
CA ALA A 49 -9.11 0.94 3.45
C ALA A 49 -10.33 0.26 2.80
N ASN A 50 -10.24 -0.11 1.51
CA ASN A 50 -11.29 -0.84 0.81
C ASN A 50 -11.55 -2.21 1.44
N ALA A 51 -10.49 -2.97 1.75
CA ALA A 51 -10.60 -4.25 2.44
C ALA A 51 -11.23 -4.11 3.83
N ALA A 52 -10.80 -3.12 4.64
CA ALA A 52 -11.37 -2.84 5.96
C ALA A 52 -12.87 -2.52 5.89
N ASN A 53 -13.28 -1.70 4.91
CA ASN A 53 -14.69 -1.40 4.67
C ASN A 53 -15.47 -2.67 4.26
N GLY A 54 -14.88 -3.55 3.46
CA GLY A 54 -15.44 -4.86 3.10
C GLY A 54 -15.69 -5.74 4.33
N TRP A 55 -14.71 -5.87 5.22
CA TRP A 55 -14.85 -6.62 6.48
C TRP A 55 -15.90 -6.00 7.40
N SER A 56 -15.92 -4.67 7.55
CA SER A 56 -16.94 -3.99 8.36
C SER A 56 -18.35 -4.24 7.83
N ARG A 57 -18.53 -4.28 6.50
CA ARG A 57 -19.82 -4.58 5.88
C ARG A 57 -20.23 -6.04 6.07
N LEU A 58 -19.27 -6.98 6.01
CA LEU A 58 -19.52 -8.40 6.25
C LEU A 58 -19.95 -8.65 7.71
N MET A 59 -19.27 -8.03 8.67
CA MET A 59 -19.55 -8.17 10.11
C MET A 59 -20.86 -7.50 10.53
N GLY A 60 -21.39 -6.57 9.74
CA GLY A 60 -22.72 -5.96 9.94
C GLY A 60 -23.84 -6.66 9.18
N ALA A 61 -23.54 -7.70 8.39
CA ALA A 61 -24.56 -8.45 7.65
C ALA A 61 -25.36 -9.35 8.61
N PRO A 62 -26.68 -9.52 8.41
CA PRO A 62 -27.56 -10.29 9.29
C PRO A 62 -27.19 -11.78 9.41
N GLU A 63 -26.26 -12.25 8.57
CA GLU A 63 -25.72 -13.60 8.53
C GLU A 63 -24.68 -13.87 9.64
N PHE A 64 -24.12 -12.80 10.22
CA PHE A 64 -23.24 -12.83 11.38
C PHE A 64 -23.91 -12.07 12.53
N PRO A 65 -24.81 -12.73 13.29
CA PRO A 65 -25.48 -12.08 14.40
C PRO A 65 -24.46 -11.52 15.39
N ASP A 66 -24.66 -10.27 15.79
CA ASP A 66 -23.85 -9.58 16.79
C ASP A 66 -23.99 -10.30 18.15
N ILE A 67 -23.07 -11.21 18.42
CA ILE A 67 -23.02 -12.00 19.66
C ILE A 67 -22.60 -11.19 20.88
N SER A 68 -22.38 -9.87 20.75
CA SER A 68 -22.02 -9.00 21.87
C SER A 68 -23.12 -8.90 22.96
N TYR A 69 -24.35 -9.33 22.66
CA TYR A 69 -25.45 -9.42 23.64
C TYR A 69 -25.53 -10.74 24.43
N GLN A 70 -24.73 -11.77 24.14
CA GLN A 70 -24.72 -13.01 24.94
C GLN A 70 -23.74 -12.94 26.13
N ARG A 71 -23.59 -11.77 26.75
CA ARG A 71 -22.90 -11.67 28.05
C ARG A 71 -23.79 -12.32 29.10
N THR A 72 -23.51 -13.60 29.32
CA THR A 72 -24.02 -14.51 30.34
C THR A 72 -24.53 -13.80 31.59
N THR A 73 -25.86 -13.71 31.72
CA THR A 73 -26.47 -13.59 33.05
C THR A 73 -26.40 -14.96 33.69
N VAL A 74 -25.62 -14.99 34.78
CA VAL A 74 -25.44 -15.99 35.84
C VAL A 74 -26.44 -17.14 35.87
#